data_AF-A0A024HC53-F1
#
_entry.id   AF-A0A024HC53-F1
#
_cell.length_a   1.000
_cell.length_b   1.000
_cell.length_c   1.000
_cell.angle_alpha   90.00
_cell.angle_beta   90.00
_cell.angle_gamma   90.00
#
_symmetry.space_group_name_H-M   'P 1'
#
loop_
_entity.id
_entity.type
_entity.pdbx_description
1 polymer ?
#
loop_
_entity_poly.entity_id
_entity_poly.type
_entity_poly.pdbx_seq_one_letter_code
_entity_poly.pdbx_strand_id
1 'polypeptide(L)'
;MKDIKLLDETLISLLRMPEDQRTAEVIKSHLTLASVAAGLKPEGLTDLQLEQMQLASAAALLAGQLGESFTYRTNLRIGPDLNGVELFASIEAGDTRFTGFGHTAAGVLAQLREAIAAHGLTPPVKLKQPREANRSPLRHLPRHRRKEPA
;
A
#
# COMPACT_ATOMS: atom_id res chain seq x y z
N MET A 1 36.02 -12.74 -0.74
CA MET A 1 36.51 -11.62 0.11
C MET A 1 35.94 -10.35 -0.48
N LYS A 2 35.27 -9.50 0.30
CA LYS A 2 34.64 -8.26 -0.19
C LYS A 2 35.73 -7.24 -0.51
N ASP A 3 35.79 -6.77 -1.75
CA ASP A 3 36.66 -5.66 -2.16
C ASP A 3 35.86 -4.35 -2.15
N ILE A 4 35.87 -3.69 -0.99
CA ILE A 4 35.09 -2.46 -0.77
C ILE A 4 35.62 -1.31 -1.64
N LYS A 5 36.93 -1.26 -1.90
CA LYS A 5 37.51 -0.19 -2.72
C LYS A 5 37.07 -0.32 -4.17
N LEU A 6 37.14 -1.53 -4.73
CA LEU A 6 36.67 -1.78 -6.08
C LEU A 6 35.16 -1.53 -6.22
N LEU A 7 34.37 -1.91 -5.22
CA LEU A 7 32.93 -1.59 -5.16
C LEU A 7 32.69 -0.07 -5.24
N ASP A 8 33.36 0.70 -4.39
CA ASP A 8 33.15 2.14 -4.31
C ASP A 8 33.63 2.84 -5.59
N GLU A 9 34.80 2.48 -6.11
CA GLU A 9 35.36 3.04 -7.35
C GLU A 9 34.45 2.78 -8.55
N THR A 10 33.90 1.57 -8.66
CA THR A 10 33.04 1.19 -9.79
C THR A 10 31.69 1.91 -9.76
N LEU A 11 31.07 2.05 -8.59
CA LEU A 11 29.82 2.81 -8.43
C LEU A 11 30.04 4.31 -8.66
N ILE A 12 31.11 4.88 -8.11
CA ILE A 12 31.44 6.30 -8.31
C ILE A 12 31.74 6.58 -9.78
N SER A 13 32.49 5.70 -10.46
CA SER A 13 32.78 5.82 -11.89
C SER A 13 31.50 5.88 -12.72
N LEU A 14 30.54 4.96 -12.46
CA LEU A 14 29.25 4.94 -13.15
C LEU A 14 28.45 6.24 -12.91
N LEU A 15 28.43 6.74 -11.67
CA LEU A 15 27.70 7.96 -11.30
C LEU A 15 28.33 9.24 -11.86
N ARG A 16 29.64 9.25 -12.07
CA ARG A 16 30.36 10.39 -12.67
C ARG A 16 30.33 10.39 -14.20
N MET A 17 29.96 9.27 -14.82
CA MET A 17 29.87 9.15 -16.26
C MET A 17 28.80 10.09 -16.84
N PRO A 18 29.07 10.81 -17.96
CA PRO A 18 28.06 11.60 -18.68
C PRO A 18 26.86 10.77 -19.13
N GLU A 19 25.65 11.34 -19.13
CA GLU A 19 24.41 10.61 -19.42
C GLU A 19 24.38 9.99 -20.83
N ASP A 20 24.96 10.66 -21.82
CA ASP A 20 25.11 10.19 -23.20
C ASP A 20 25.99 8.93 -23.32
N GLN A 21 26.81 8.65 -22.32
CA GLN A 21 27.70 7.48 -22.25
C GLN A 21 27.13 6.35 -21.38
N ARG A 22 26.06 6.60 -20.61
CA ARG A 22 25.40 5.60 -19.75
C ARG A 22 24.48 4.69 -20.55
N THR A 23 25.04 3.93 -21.48
CA THR A 23 24.28 2.91 -22.21
C THR A 23 23.87 1.76 -21.29
N ALA A 24 22.82 1.03 -21.68
CA ALA A 24 22.34 -0.12 -20.90
C ALA A 24 23.44 -1.17 -20.66
N GLU A 25 24.31 -1.39 -21.65
CA GLU A 25 25.44 -2.31 -21.55
C GLU A 25 26.50 -1.82 -20.55
N VAL A 26 26.86 -0.54 -20.59
CA VAL A 26 27.84 0.05 -19.67
C VAL A 26 27.33 0.02 -18.24
N ILE A 27 26.05 0.37 -18.02
CA ILE A 27 25.40 0.27 -16.71
C ILE A 27 25.45 -1.18 -16.20
N LYS A 28 25.05 -2.15 -17.03
CA LYS A 28 25.06 -3.56 -16.65
C LYS A 28 26.46 -4.04 -16.28
N SER A 29 27.48 -3.68 -17.04
CA SER A 29 28.88 -4.06 -16.77
C SER A 29 29.38 -3.51 -15.44
N HIS A 30 29.11 -2.23 -15.15
CA HIS A 30 29.51 -1.61 -13.88
C HIS A 30 28.77 -2.22 -12.69
N LEU A 31 27.46 -2.44 -12.79
CA LEU A 31 26.67 -3.07 -11.71
C LEU A 31 27.09 -4.53 -11.47
N THR A 32 27.46 -5.26 -12.53
CA THR A 32 27.97 -6.63 -12.42
C THR A 32 29.32 -6.64 -11.70
N LEU A 33 30.23 -5.74 -12.07
CA LEU A 33 31.55 -5.63 -11.42
C LEU A 33 31.42 -5.22 -9.95
N ALA A 34 30.55 -4.25 -9.64
CA ALA A 34 30.23 -3.85 -8.27
C ALA A 34 29.66 -5.02 -7.45
N SER A 35 28.76 -5.81 -8.03
CA SER A 35 28.18 -7.00 -7.37
C SER A 35 29.26 -8.04 -7.05
N VAL A 36 30.15 -8.33 -8.02
CA VAL A 36 31.28 -9.25 -7.83
C VAL A 36 32.24 -8.73 -6.74
N ALA A 37 32.58 -7.43 -6.77
CA ALA A 37 33.43 -6.79 -5.76
C ALA A 37 32.81 -6.87 -4.35
N ALA A 38 31.48 -6.72 -4.26
CA ALA A 38 30.72 -6.90 -3.03
C ALA A 38 30.67 -8.37 -2.55
N GLY A 39 31.16 -9.33 -3.34
CA GLY A 39 31.03 -10.76 -3.08
C GLY A 39 29.60 -11.28 -3.28
N LEU A 40 28.77 -10.53 -3.99
CA LEU A 40 27.40 -10.89 -4.32
C LEU A 40 27.40 -11.62 -5.66
N LYS A 41 26.84 -12.82 -5.68
CA LYS A 41 26.37 -13.42 -6.93
C LYS A 41 24.92 -13.00 -7.09
N PRO A 42 24.56 -12.24 -8.13
CA PRO A 42 23.16 -11.96 -8.42
C PRO A 42 22.49 -13.27 -8.86
N GLU A 43 22.02 -14.04 -7.89
CA GLU A 43 21.25 -15.26 -8.08
C GLU A 43 19.82 -15.00 -7.61
N GLY A 44 18.86 -15.04 -8.53
CA GLY A 44 17.44 -14.92 -8.23
C GLY A 44 16.96 -13.49 -7.94
N LEU A 45 15.73 -13.41 -7.43
CA LEU A 45 15.11 -12.16 -7.00
C LEU A 45 15.63 -11.79 -5.61
N THR A 46 15.96 -10.53 -5.40
CA THR A 46 16.23 -9.99 -4.06
C THR A 46 14.96 -10.00 -3.21
N ASP A 47 15.11 -10.02 -1.88
CA ASP A 47 13.97 -9.94 -0.95
C ASP A 47 13.08 -8.72 -1.24
N LEU A 48 13.69 -7.57 -1.57
CA LEU A 48 12.96 -6.37 -1.95
C LEU A 48 12.15 -6.55 -3.24
N GLN A 49 12.70 -7.26 -4.24
CA GLN A 49 11.96 -7.57 -5.47
C GLN A 49 10.80 -8.53 -5.19
N LEU A 50 11.00 -9.51 -4.32
CA LEU A 50 9.92 -10.42 -3.87
C LEU A 50 8.81 -9.63 -3.17
N GLU A 51 9.15 -8.77 -2.23
CA GLU A 51 8.21 -7.90 -1.53
C GLU A 51 7.47 -6.97 -2.51
N GLN A 52 8.16 -6.38 -3.48
CA GLN A 52 7.52 -5.54 -4.50
C GLN A 52 6.53 -6.33 -5.37
N MET A 53 6.87 -7.56 -5.76
CA MET A 53 5.97 -8.44 -6.52
C MET A 53 4.76 -8.86 -5.69
N GLN A 54 4.97 -9.20 -4.42
CA GLN A 54 3.89 -9.52 -3.48
C GLN A 54 2.96 -8.33 -3.29
N LEU A 55 3.52 -7.12 -3.10
CA LEU A 55 2.76 -5.89 -2.96
C LEU A 55 1.96 -5.57 -4.23
N ALA A 56 2.57 -5.68 -5.41
CA ALA A 56 1.89 -5.45 -6.68
C ALA A 56 0.69 -6.38 -6.87
N SER A 57 0.88 -7.68 -6.63
CA SER A 57 -0.20 -8.68 -6.72
C SER A 57 -1.32 -8.41 -5.71
N ALA A 58 -0.96 -8.13 -4.46
CA ALA A 58 -1.94 -7.88 -3.41
C ALA A 58 -2.70 -6.56 -3.58
N ALA A 59 -2.02 -5.50 -4.05
CA ALA A 59 -2.66 -4.22 -4.38
C ALA A 59 -3.64 -4.38 -5.57
N ALA A 60 -3.27 -5.17 -6.57
CA ALA A 60 -4.16 -5.50 -7.69
C ALA A 60 -5.43 -6.21 -7.23
N LEU A 61 -5.28 -7.23 -6.37
CA LEU A 61 -6.41 -7.96 -5.79
C LEU A 61 -7.30 -7.04 -4.94
N LEU A 62 -6.69 -6.18 -4.12
CA LEU A 62 -7.41 -5.24 -3.25
C LEU A 62 -8.18 -4.20 -4.06
N ALA A 63 -7.59 -3.65 -5.13
CA ALA A 63 -8.30 -2.75 -6.04
C ALA A 63 -9.48 -3.45 -6.74
N GLY A 64 -9.28 -4.69 -7.21
CA GLY A 64 -10.35 -5.49 -7.80
C GLY A 64 -11.51 -5.78 -6.83
N GLN A 65 -11.23 -5.93 -5.53
CA GLN A 65 -12.25 -6.10 -4.49
C GLN A 65 -13.06 -4.82 -4.21
N LEU A 66 -12.47 -3.64 -4.45
CA LEU A 66 -13.15 -2.35 -4.26
C LEU A 66 -14.05 -1.97 -5.45
N GLY A 67 -13.78 -2.54 -6.63
CA GLY A 67 -14.60 -2.39 -7.83
C GLY A 67 -13.79 -1.92 -9.05
N GLU A 68 -14.40 -2.05 -10.23
CA GLU A 68 -13.73 -1.79 -11.52
C GLU A 68 -13.27 -0.34 -11.71
N SER A 69 -13.81 0.61 -10.94
CA SER A 69 -13.39 2.02 -10.97
C SER A 69 -12.08 2.29 -10.23
N PHE A 70 -11.60 1.35 -9.42
CA PHE A 70 -10.37 1.50 -8.65
C PHE A 70 -9.16 1.03 -9.45
N THR A 71 -8.17 1.91 -9.56
CA THR A 71 -6.86 1.62 -10.13
C THR A 71 -5.83 1.50 -9.03
N TYR A 72 -4.75 0.76 -9.27
CA TYR A 72 -3.65 0.64 -8.32
C TYR A 72 -2.33 1.04 -8.97
N ARG A 73 -1.38 1.49 -8.13
CA ARG A 73 0.01 1.75 -8.52
C ARG A 73 0.92 1.25 -7.42
N THR A 74 2.02 0.61 -7.79
CA THR A 74 3.08 0.24 -6.86
C THR A 74 4.42 0.71 -7.39
N ASN A 75 5.27 1.26 -6.53
CA ASN A 75 6.60 1.76 -6.91
C ASN A 75 7.59 1.58 -5.76
N LEU A 76 8.88 1.60 -6.09
CA LEU A 76 9.97 1.75 -5.13
C LEU A 76 10.30 3.24 -4.99
N ARG A 77 10.31 3.75 -3.76
CA ARG A 77 10.65 5.14 -3.44
C ARG A 77 12.06 5.23 -2.88
N ILE A 78 12.77 6.26 -3.33
CA ILE A 78 14.07 6.68 -2.82
C ILE A 78 13.95 8.18 -2.58
N GLY A 79 14.39 8.67 -1.41
CA GLY A 79 14.20 10.08 -1.05
C GLY A 79 14.91 10.48 0.24
N PRO A 80 15.01 11.79 0.52
CA PRO A 80 15.49 12.28 1.80
C PRO A 80 14.60 11.75 2.93
N ASP A 81 15.19 11.50 4.09
CA ASP A 81 14.53 10.93 5.29
C ASP A 81 14.09 9.46 5.19
N LEU A 82 14.38 8.77 4.07
CA LEU A 82 14.22 7.33 3.94
C LEU A 82 15.55 6.61 4.22
N ASN A 83 15.53 5.61 5.11
CA ASN A 83 16.64 4.69 5.29
C ASN A 83 16.68 3.68 4.13
N GLY A 84 17.09 4.13 2.95
CA GLY A 84 17.24 3.30 1.75
C GLY A 84 15.99 3.31 0.86
N VAL A 85 15.55 2.12 0.44
CA VAL A 85 14.42 1.94 -0.49
C VAL A 85 13.15 1.60 0.30
N GLU A 86 12.06 2.29 -0.04
CA GLU A 86 10.74 2.09 0.56
C GLU A 86 9.75 1.58 -0.50
N LEU A 87 8.91 0.62 -0.13
CA LEU A 87 7.79 0.16 -0.93
C LEU A 87 6.64 1.17 -0.82
N PHE A 88 6.01 1.46 -1.95
CA PHE A 88 4.83 2.30 -2.03
C PHE A 88 3.73 1.60 -2.80
N ALA A 89 2.51 1.74 -2.30
CA ALA A 89 1.32 1.42 -3.06
C ALA A 89 0.24 2.51 -2.90
N SER A 90 -0.50 2.76 -3.97
CA SER A 90 -1.74 3.52 -3.92
C SER A 90 -2.87 2.82 -4.65
N ILE A 91 -4.10 3.06 -4.15
CA ILE A 91 -5.34 2.62 -4.78
C ILE A 91 -6.26 3.84 -4.90
N GLU A 92 -6.72 4.13 -6.10
CA GLU A 92 -7.31 5.42 -6.47
C GLU A 92 -8.56 5.23 -7.35
N ALA A 93 -9.64 5.97 -7.04
CA ALA A 93 -10.84 6.10 -7.86
C ALA A 93 -11.45 7.50 -7.71
N GLY A 94 -11.50 8.28 -8.80
CA GLY A 94 -11.96 9.67 -8.76
C GLY A 94 -11.14 10.48 -7.74
N ASP A 95 -11.84 11.11 -6.78
CA ASP A 95 -11.21 11.89 -5.71
C ASP A 95 -10.75 11.04 -4.51
N THR A 96 -11.06 9.74 -4.50
CA THR A 96 -10.67 8.83 -3.41
C THR A 96 -9.29 8.25 -3.67
N ARG A 97 -8.39 8.36 -2.68
CA ARG A 97 -7.02 7.84 -2.75
C ARG A 97 -6.59 7.23 -1.43
N PHE A 98 -6.16 5.98 -1.48
CA PHE A 98 -5.52 5.26 -0.39
C PHE A 98 -4.04 5.10 -0.70
N THR A 99 -3.18 5.35 0.27
CA THR A 99 -1.74 5.22 0.11
C THR A 99 -1.15 4.46 1.29
N GLY A 100 -0.15 3.63 1.03
CA GLY A 100 0.64 2.97 2.06
C GLY A 100 2.13 3.01 1.71
N PHE A 101 2.95 3.02 2.76
CA PHE A 101 4.41 3.13 2.68
C PHE A 101 5.07 2.18 3.67
N GLY A 102 6.20 1.59 3.33
CA GLY A 102 6.97 0.79 4.28
C GLY A 102 8.02 -0.11 3.65
N HIS A 103 8.67 -0.93 4.47
CA HIS A 103 9.75 -1.81 4.03
C HIS A 103 9.29 -3.24 3.70
N THR A 104 8.02 -3.58 3.97
CA THR A 104 7.41 -4.88 3.66
C THR A 104 6.04 -4.70 3.01
N ALA A 105 5.69 -5.60 2.11
CA ALA A 105 4.38 -5.63 1.46
C ALA A 105 3.26 -5.75 2.49
N ALA A 106 3.45 -6.58 3.52
CA ALA A 106 2.48 -6.77 4.59
C ALA A 106 2.19 -5.46 5.34
N GLY A 107 3.22 -4.66 5.66
CA GLY A 107 3.05 -3.37 6.33
C GLY A 107 2.31 -2.35 5.46
N VAL A 108 2.69 -2.26 4.18
CA VAL A 108 2.03 -1.36 3.21
C VAL A 108 0.56 -1.75 3.03
N LEU A 109 0.26 -3.04 2.89
CA LEU A 109 -1.11 -3.54 2.73
C LEU A 109 -1.95 -3.32 3.98
N ALA A 110 -1.36 -3.47 5.17
CA ALA A 110 -2.07 -3.17 6.42
C ALA A 110 -2.53 -1.71 6.46
N GLN A 111 -1.65 -0.77 6.10
CA GLN A 111 -2.01 0.65 6.00
C GLN A 111 -3.09 0.91 4.95
N LEU A 112 -2.99 0.30 3.76
CA LEU A 112 -4.02 0.44 2.73
C LEU A 112 -5.38 -0.07 3.24
N ARG A 113 -5.41 -1.26 3.86
CA ARG A 113 -6.64 -1.84 4.40
C ARG A 113 -7.23 -0.99 5.52
N GLU A 114 -6.40 -0.45 6.39
CA GLU A 114 -6.82 0.46 7.46
C GLU A 114 -7.41 1.74 6.87
N ALA A 115 -6.74 2.36 5.90
CA ALA A 115 -7.22 3.56 5.22
C ALA A 115 -8.55 3.32 4.47
N ILE A 116 -8.69 2.18 3.79
CA ILE A 116 -9.92 1.75 3.11
C ILE A 116 -11.05 1.54 4.13
N ALA A 117 -10.76 0.84 5.24
CA ALA A 117 -11.74 0.60 6.29
C ALA A 117 -12.20 1.91 6.95
N ALA A 118 -11.27 2.83 7.21
CA ALA A 118 -11.53 4.14 7.80
C ALA A 118 -12.34 5.07 6.86
N HIS A 119 -12.11 4.99 5.56
CA HIS A 119 -12.87 5.74 4.54
C HIS A 119 -14.28 5.17 4.32
N GLY A 120 -14.60 4.04 4.96
CA GLY A 120 -15.92 3.45 4.88
C GLY A 120 -16.06 2.58 3.63
N LEU A 121 -15.51 1.37 3.71
CA LEU A 121 -16.38 0.25 3.38
C LEU A 121 -17.66 0.47 4.18
N THR A 122 -18.77 0.68 3.50
CA THR A 122 -20.07 0.53 4.14
C THR A 122 -20.33 -0.97 4.24
N PRO A 123 -20.33 -1.60 5.43
CA PRO A 123 -21.22 -2.75 5.62
C PRO A 123 -22.07 -2.57 6.88
N PRO A 124 -23.30 -3.14 6.95
CA PRO A 124 -23.98 -3.97 5.97
C PRO A 124 -25.14 -3.20 5.31
N VAL A 125 -25.73 -3.77 4.24
CA VAL A 125 -27.18 -3.60 4.06
C VAL A 125 -27.78 -4.12 5.37
N LYS A 126 -28.15 -3.21 6.28
CA LYS A 126 -29.13 -3.56 7.31
C LYS A 126 -30.34 -3.99 6.49
N LEU A 127 -30.51 -5.30 6.30
CA LEU A 127 -31.82 -5.86 6.00
C LEU A 127 -32.73 -5.16 6.99
N LYS A 128 -33.65 -4.34 6.48
CA LYS A 128 -34.70 -3.75 7.30
C LYS A 128 -35.36 -4.94 7.96
N GLN A 129 -34.97 -5.25 9.20
CA GLN A 129 -35.77 -6.13 10.01
C GLN A 129 -37.16 -5.47 10.02
N PRO A 130 -38.22 -6.22 9.67
CA PRO A 130 -39.56 -5.66 9.72
C PRO A 130 -39.72 -5.07 11.11
N ARG A 131 -40.11 -3.79 11.18
CA ARG A 131 -40.32 -3.09 12.45
C ARG A 131 -41.17 -4.00 13.33
N GLU A 132 -40.60 -4.56 14.39
CA GLU A 132 -41.38 -5.31 15.35
C GLU A 132 -42.49 -4.40 15.86
N ALA A 133 -43.72 -4.89 15.78
CA ALA A 133 -44.89 -4.16 16.21
C ALA A 133 -44.69 -3.72 17.65
N ASN A 134 -44.65 -2.40 17.83
CA ASN A 134 -44.50 -1.63 19.05
C ASN A 134 -45.15 -2.31 20.28
N ARG A 135 -44.41 -3.16 21.00
CA ARG A 135 -44.82 -3.73 22.30
C ARG A 135 -44.46 -2.75 23.43
N SER A 136 -44.92 -1.51 23.32
CA SER A 136 -44.79 -0.57 24.43
C SER A 136 -45.77 -0.96 25.53
N PRO A 137 -45.31 -1.31 26.75
CA PRO A 137 -46.18 -1.71 27.86
C PRO A 137 -47.02 -0.53 28.40
N LEU A 138 -46.75 0.69 27.94
CA LEU A 138 -47.50 1.90 28.32
C LEU A 138 -48.91 1.97 27.71
N ARG A 139 -49.25 1.08 26.77
CA ARG A 139 -50.61 1.00 26.19
C ARG A 139 -51.67 0.47 27.14
N HIS A 140 -51.26 -0.19 28.23
CA HIS A 140 -52.17 -0.76 29.23
C HIS A 140 -52.39 0.16 30.45
N LEU A 141 -51.75 1.33 30.49
CA LEU A 141 -51.96 2.28 31.59
C LEU A 141 -53.33 2.98 31.41
N PRO A 142 -54.17 3.03 32.45
CA PRO A 142 -55.44 3.73 32.41
C PRO A 142 -55.20 5.23 32.17
N ARG A 143 -55.74 5.76 31.08
CA ARG A 143 -55.69 7.19 30.76
C ARG A 143 -56.66 7.92 31.69
N HIS A 144 -56.15 8.55 32.75
CA HIS A 144 -56.94 9.50 33.51
C HIS A 144 -57.30 10.70 32.62
N ARG A 145 -58.61 10.96 32.44
CA ARG A 145 -59.11 12.16 31.78
C ARG A 145 -58.58 13.38 32.52
N ARG A 146 -57.87 14.28 31.82
CA ARG A 146 -57.62 15.63 32.32
C ARG A 146 -58.98 16.26 32.63
N LYS A 147 -59.19 16.71 33.88
CA LYS A 147 -60.33 17.55 34.23
C LYS A 147 -60.24 18.85 33.42
N GLU A 148 -61.30 19.17 32.70
CA GLU A 148 -61.46 20.48 32.06
C GLU A 148 -61.63 21.56 33.15
N PRO A 149 -61.00 22.73 32.99
CA PRO A 149 -61.30 23.87 33.84
C PRO A 149 -62.68 24.45 33.48
N ALA A 150 -63.41 24.87 34.51
CA ALA A 150 -64.73 25.49 34.44
C ALA A 150 -64.72 26.84 33.70
#